data_AF-A0A0P0P3U0-F1
#
_entry.id   AF-A0A0P0P3U0-F1
#
_cell.length_a   1.000
_cell.length_b   1.000
_cell.length_c   1.000
_cell.angle_alpha   90.00
_cell.angle_beta   90.00
_cell.angle_gamma   90.00
#
_symmetry.space_group_name_H-M   'P 1'
#
loop_
_entity.id
_entity.type
_entity.pdbx_description
1 polymer ?
#
loop_
_entity_poly.entity_id
_entity_poly.type
_entity_poly.pdbx_seq_one_letter_code
_entity_poly.pdbx_strand_id
1 'polypeptide(L)' 'MVPSDAIAEFRLADTAEAASFSTFLQGFLSANGYPFVIIHNAPDLTGERRRVEFEDARVSRKFAQEWLRLRGTLGQA' A
#
# COMPACT_ATOMS: atom_id res chain seq x y z
N MET A 1 -17.07 -9.27 13.36
CA MET A 1 -15.95 -9.04 12.43
C MET A 1 -16.26 -7.74 11.71
N VAL A 2 -15.65 -6.63 12.16
CA VAL A 2 -15.93 -5.30 11.59
C VAL A 2 -15.31 -5.27 10.20
N PRO A 3 -16.03 -4.85 9.14
CA PRO A 3 -15.42 -4.68 7.83
C PRO A 3 -14.41 -3.54 7.95
N SER A 4 -13.13 -3.88 7.96
CA SER A 4 -12.05 -2.91 8.13
C SER A 4 -11.84 -2.15 6.82
N ASP A 5 -12.62 -1.08 6.63
CA ASP A 5 -12.41 -0.05 5.60
C ASP A 5 -11.01 0.62 5.71
N ALA A 6 -10.31 0.34 6.81
CA ALA A 6 -8.94 0.76 7.09
C ALA A 6 -7.84 -0.18 6.54
N ILE A 7 -8.18 -1.18 5.71
CA ILE A 7 -7.19 -2.05 5.06
C ILE A 7 -7.01 -1.67 3.60
N ALA A 8 -5.75 -1.47 3.20
CA ALA A 8 -5.34 -1.36 1.81
C ALA A 8 -4.47 -2.56 1.44
N GLU A 9 -4.88 -3.33 0.43
CA GLU A 9 -4.21 -4.57 0.04
C GLU A 9 -3.86 -4.60 -1.44
N PHE A 10 -2.63 -5.02 -1.74
CA PHE A 10 -2.07 -5.01 -3.08
C PHE A 10 -1.27 -6.28 -3.36
N ARG A 11 -1.38 -6.79 -4.59
CA ARG A 11 -0.45 -7.77 -5.13
C ARG A 11 0.61 -7.05 -5.96
N LEU A 12 1.86 -7.25 -5.58
CA LEU A 12 3.03 -6.73 -6.25
C LEU A 12 3.51 -7.76 -7.27
N ALA A 13 3.81 -7.31 -8.48
CA ALA A 13 4.19 -8.15 -9.62
C ALA A 13 5.62 -8.69 -9.50
N ASP A 14 6.54 -7.86 -8.99
CA ASP A 14 7.97 -8.17 -8.92
C ASP A 14 8.70 -7.33 -7.85
N THR A 15 9.99 -7.61 -7.69
CA THR A 15 10.86 -6.96 -6.69
C THR A 15 11.05 -5.46 -6.92
N ALA A 16 11.04 -4.98 -8.18
CA ALA A 16 11.15 -3.56 -8.48
C ALA A 16 9.87 -2.83 -8.04
N GLU A 17 8.69 -3.42 -8.31
CA GLU A 17 7.43 -2.88 -7.80
C GLU A 17 7.41 -2.88 -6.26
N ALA A 18 7.95 -3.92 -5.62
CA ALA A 18 8.06 -3.96 -4.16
C ALA A 18 8.97 -2.85 -3.60
N ALA A 19 10.08 -2.52 -4.28
CA ALA A 19 10.93 -1.41 -3.90
C ALA A 19 10.20 -0.06 -4.05
N SER A 20 9.53 0.16 -5.19
CA SER A 20 8.73 1.37 -5.42
C SER A 20 7.62 1.54 -4.39
N PHE A 21 6.96 0.44 -4.00
CA PHE A 21 5.96 0.46 -2.94
C PHE A 21 6.56 0.88 -1.59
N SER A 22 7.74 0.35 -1.22
CA SER A 22 8.39 0.71 0.04
C SER A 22 8.75 2.20 0.08
N THR A 23 9.29 2.75 -1.02
CA THR A 23 9.57 4.18 -1.15
C THR A 23 8.29 5.03 -1.08
N PHE A 24 7.24 4.60 -1.80
CA PHE A 24 5.94 5.26 -1.74
C PHE A 24 5.36 5.27 -0.32
N LEU A 25 5.38 4.12 0.37
CA LEU A 25 4.87 3.99 1.73
C LEU A 25 5.57 4.97 2.67
N GLN A 26 6.90 5.02 2.63
CA GLN A 26 7.66 5.96 3.46
C GLN A 26 7.31 7.42 3.16
N GLY A 27 7.21 7.78 1.87
CA GLY A 27 6.83 9.13 1.44
C GLY A 27 5.41 9.51 1.87
N PHE A 28 4.46 8.59 1.70
CA PHE A 28 3.07 8.78 2.12
C PHE A 28 2.97 8.96 3.63
N LEU A 29 3.59 8.09 4.43
CA LEU A 29 3.55 8.20 5.90
C LEU A 29 4.11 9.55 6.35
N SER A 30 5.26 9.96 5.81
CA SER A 30 5.86 11.26 6.11
C SER A 30 4.95 12.44 5.77
N ALA A 31 4.32 12.43 4.59
CA ALA A 31 3.43 13.49 4.12
C ALA A 31 2.10 13.56 4.89
N ASN A 32 1.73 12.51 5.64
CA ASN A 32 0.47 12.42 6.37
C ASN A 32 0.67 12.37 7.90
N GLY A 33 1.84 12.81 8.40
CA GLY A 33 2.08 12.94 9.84
C GLY A 33 2.35 11.62 10.57
N TYR A 34 2.86 10.62 9.85
CA TYR A 34 3.18 9.28 10.36
C TYR A 34 2.02 8.58 11.06
N PRO A 35 0.92 8.27 10.34
CA PRO A 35 -0.16 7.49 10.91
C PRO A 35 0.34 6.10 11.33
N PHE A 36 -0.24 5.54 12.39
CA PHE A 36 0.05 4.18 12.80
C PHE A 36 -0.45 3.20 11.74
N VAL A 37 0.43 2.28 11.32
CA VAL A 37 0.12 1.24 10.34
C VAL A 37 0.69 -0.11 10.73
N ILE A 38 -0.03 -1.17 10.41
CA ILE A 38 0.45 -2.55 10.50
C ILE A 38 0.65 -3.07 9.08
N ILE A 39 1.86 -3.51 8.77
CA ILE A 39 2.21 -4.04 7.46
C ILE A 39 2.31 -5.56 7.55
N HIS A 40 1.50 -6.25 6.77
CA HIS A 40 1.59 -7.69 6.58
C HIS A 40 2.23 -7.96 5.22
N ASN A 41 3.40 -8.59 5.26
CA ASN A 41 4.07 -9.14 4.09
C ASN A 41 3.80 -10.64 4.05
N ALA A 42 2.97 -11.08 3.12
CA ALA A 42 2.69 -12.50 2.91
C ALA A 42 3.28 -12.91 1.54
N PRO A 43 4.27 -13.81 1.51
CA PRO A 43 4.67 -14.43 0.26
C PRO A 43 3.51 -15.26 -0.27
N ASP A 44 3.08 -15.00 -1.51
CA ASP A 44 2.02 -15.74 -2.20
C ASP A 44 2.61 -16.47 -3.41
N LEU A 45 2.01 -17.60 -3.80
CA LEU A 45 2.49 -18.44 -4.90
C LEU A 45 2.52 -17.71 -6.27
N THR A 46 1.87 -16.54 -6.36
CA THR A 46 1.76 -15.74 -7.58
C THR A 46 2.38 -14.34 -7.47
N GLY A 47 3.11 -14.04 -6.39
CA GLY A 47 3.77 -12.75 -6.16
C GLY A 47 3.83 -12.36 -4.68
N GLU A 48 4.34 -11.16 -4.38
CA GLU A 48 4.34 -10.65 -3.00
C GLU A 48 3.02 -9.93 -2.71
N ARG A 49 2.27 -10.39 -1.71
CA ARG A 49 1.04 -9.71 -1.26
C ARG A 49 1.38 -8.79 -0.10
N ARG A 50 1.08 -7.50 -0.27
CA ARG A 50 1.26 -6.48 0.75
C ARG A 50 -0.09 -5.98 1.23
N ARG A 51 -0.34 -6.15 2.52
CA ARG A 51 -1.51 -5.59 3.20
C ARG A 51 -1.05 -4.55 4.21
N VAL A 52 -1.59 -3.34 4.10
CA VAL A 52 -1.34 -2.24 5.03
C VAL A 52 -2.65 -1.93 5.73
N GLU A 53 -2.65 -2.11 7.04
CA GLU A 53 -3.78 -1.77 7.90
C GLU A 53 -3.50 -0.44 8.59
N PHE A 54 -4.44 0.49 8.46
CA PHE A 54 -4.40 1.83 9.04
C PHE A 54 -5.33 1.88 10.25
N GLU A 55 -5.09 2.84 11.15
CA GLU A 55 -6.05 3.18 12.20
C GLU A 55 -7.31 3.85 11.64
N ASP A 56 -7.15 4.65 10.57
CA ASP A 56 -8.23 5.45 9.98
C ASP A 56 -8.54 5.02 8.53
N ALA A 57 -9.84 4.81 8.26
CA ALA A 57 -10.34 4.36 6.97
C ALA A 57 -10.19 5.41 5.84
N ARG A 58 -10.26 6.70 6.15
CA ARG A 58 -10.05 7.77 5.16
C ARG A 58 -8.60 7.81 4.73
N VAL A 59 -7.67 7.60 5.67
CA VAL A 59 -6.23 7.50 5.37
C VAL A 59 -5.94 6.26 4.52
N SER A 60 -6.52 5.11 4.86
CA SER A 60 -6.43 3.87 4.06
C SER A 60 -6.92 4.10 2.61
N ARG A 61 -8.08 4.73 2.46
CA ARG A 61 -8.65 5.02 1.13
C ARG A 61 -7.77 5.97 0.32
N LYS A 62 -7.25 7.03 0.95
CA LYS A 62 -6.31 7.96 0.32
C LYS A 62 -5.04 7.22 -0.14
N PHE A 63 -4.47 6.41 0.74
CA PHE A 63 -3.29 5.58 0.44
C PHE A 63 -3.52 4.70 -0.79
N ALA A 64 -4.65 3.97 -0.83
CA ALA A 64 -4.96 3.10 -1.95
C ALA A 64 -5.12 3.85 -3.27
N GLN A 65 -5.76 5.03 -3.25
CA GLN A 65 -5.91 5.87 -4.43
C GLN A 65 -4.57 6.41 -4.94
N GLU A 66 -3.72 6.90 -4.05
CA GLU A 66 -2.41 7.44 -4.44
C GLU A 66 -1.47 6.36 -4.96
N TRP A 67 -1.50 5.16 -4.36
CA TRP A 67 -0.74 4.02 -4.86
C TRP A 67 -1.21 3.58 -6.24
N LEU A 68 -2.52 3.45 -6.46
CA LEU A 68 -3.07 3.06 -7.77
C LEU A 68 -2.73 4.09 -8.86
N ARG A 69 -2.75 5.38 -8.51
CA ARG A 69 -2.33 6.45 -9.44
C ARG A 69 -0.86 6.33 -9.81
N LEU A 70 0.01 6.13 -8.82
CA LEU A 70 1.45 5.96 -9.03
C LEU A 70 1.74 4.70 -9.86
N ARG A 71 1.11 3.58 -9.53
CA ARG A 71 1.23 2.32 -10.27
C ARG A 71 0.76 2.45 -11.72
N GLY A 72 -0.34 3.16 -11.96
CA GLY A 72 -0.84 3.45 -13.30
C GLY A 72 0.15 4.28 -14.13
N THR A 73 0.85 5.24 -13.51
CA THR A 73 1.93 5.98 -14.18
C THR A 73 3.18 5.14 -14.46
N LEU A 74 3.49 4.15 -13.61
CA LEU A 74 4.62 3.23 -13.83
C LEU A 74 4.39 2.28 -15.00
N GLY A 75 3.13 1.90 -15.29
CA GLY A 75 2.76 1.06 -16.44
C GLY A 75 2.60 1.80 -17.77
N GLN A 76 2.79 3.13 -17.80
CA GLN A 76 2.70 3.99 -18.98
C GLN A 76 4.07 4.49 -19.48
N ALA A 77 5.16 4.06 -18.83
CA ALA A 77 6.53 4.46 -19.16
C ALA A 77 7.25 3.41 -20.02
#